data_AF-A0A1Q5A1A3-F1
#
_entry.id   AF-A0A1Q5A1A3-F1
#
_cell.length_a   1.000
_cell.length_b   1.000
_cell.length_c   1.000
_cell.angle_alpha   90.00
_cell.angle_beta   90.00
_cell.angle_gamma   90.00
#
_symmetry.space_group_name_H-M   'P 1'
#
loop_
_entity.id
_entity.type
_entity.pdbx_description
1 polymer ?
#
loop_
_entity_poly.entity_id
_entity_poly.type
_entity_poly.pdbx_seq_one_letter_code
_entity_poly.pdbx_strand_id
1 'polypeptide(L)'
;MTTTRSPGADVDLKRGRESPQWTDVHDWVALSGVSPGAIALYVVLRMHVNRSRDDDMVKTSTLTLAVLMGMSRGDKIKGYLDELVDLGAVDVDRSGLHRRNTYTVHQLPPPGYTGKITLKAWYDEHRALIALKRADEKAKRDARRAKAKDKEQVSPVTPDRGEQADKPVTPDPGEHVTPDSGEPVTPISGREPKEVEPDEVEPPTPPSGSSAAGQEEEKTPSADQPQPATVEDDLAAELIAARPDWSPRALRDVLADNAVQERRWDLVAAAFRSAATDPKTKTPRRLLHDACPHWQRAAHQLGLLPDPSRATAPPAVAPAPRVAPVDDGRPVVGRTPAEEFAATSRRGRALVEAVLTGGSVR
;
A
#
# COMPACT_ATOMS: atom_id res chain seq x y z
N MET A 1 35.77 0.01 -55.49
CA MET A 1 35.84 0.47 -54.10
C MET A 1 35.43 -0.69 -53.20
N THR A 2 36.39 -1.32 -52.57
CA THR A 2 36.22 -2.51 -51.71
C THR A 2 36.18 -2.05 -50.26
N THR A 3 35.00 -2.06 -49.64
CA THR A 3 34.82 -1.81 -48.22
C THR A 3 35.29 -3.01 -47.41
N THR A 4 36.44 -2.86 -46.75
CA THR A 4 36.99 -3.79 -45.76
C THR A 4 36.08 -3.80 -44.53
N ARG A 5 35.34 -4.89 -44.34
CA ARG A 5 34.49 -5.15 -43.17
C ARG A 5 35.41 -5.49 -41.99
N SER A 6 35.51 -4.58 -41.04
CA SER A 6 36.27 -4.80 -39.80
C SER A 6 35.73 -6.04 -39.08
N PRO A 7 36.56 -7.02 -38.71
CA PRO A 7 36.14 -8.15 -37.90
C PRO A 7 35.72 -7.61 -36.54
N GLY A 8 34.41 -7.58 -36.29
CA GLY A 8 33.86 -7.21 -34.99
C GLY A 8 34.38 -8.19 -33.96
N ALA A 9 34.99 -7.68 -32.89
CA ALA A 9 35.40 -8.49 -31.76
C ALA A 9 34.19 -9.33 -31.30
N ASP A 10 34.34 -10.65 -31.31
CA ASP A 10 33.35 -11.58 -30.77
C ASP A 10 33.17 -11.26 -29.29
N VAL A 11 32.06 -10.58 -28.97
CA VAL A 11 31.66 -10.36 -27.59
C VAL A 11 31.15 -11.70 -27.08
N ASP A 12 32.01 -12.39 -26.35
CA ASP A 12 31.75 -13.70 -25.78
C ASP A 12 30.69 -13.56 -24.67
N LEU A 13 29.43 -13.55 -25.07
CA LEU A 13 28.26 -13.48 -24.19
C LEU A 13 28.15 -14.82 -23.45
N LYS A 14 28.76 -14.89 -22.26
CA LYS A 14 28.60 -16.03 -21.36
C LYS A 14 27.13 -16.14 -20.95
N ARG A 15 26.42 -17.05 -21.62
CA ARG A 15 25.05 -17.45 -21.26
C ARG A 15 25.08 -17.97 -19.83
N GLY A 16 24.36 -17.28 -18.94
CA GLY A 16 24.32 -17.62 -17.51
C GLY A 16 23.69 -19.00 -17.26
N ARG A 17 23.63 -19.41 -15.99
CA ARG A 17 22.91 -20.62 -15.57
C ARG A 17 21.45 -20.48 -15.99
N GLU A 18 20.99 -21.30 -16.93
CA GLU A 18 19.60 -21.28 -17.37
C GLU A 18 18.74 -22.03 -16.36
N SER A 19 17.75 -21.34 -15.80
CA SER A 19 16.70 -21.98 -15.01
C SER A 19 15.78 -22.79 -15.93
N PRO A 20 15.42 -24.03 -15.57
CA PRO A 20 14.75 -24.96 -16.48
C PRO A 20 13.36 -24.50 -16.94
N GLN A 21 12.70 -23.56 -16.24
CA GLN A 21 11.40 -23.02 -16.63
C GLN A 21 11.26 -21.57 -16.15
N TRP A 22 11.00 -20.65 -17.07
CA TRP A 22 10.70 -19.25 -16.76
C TRP A 22 9.19 -19.10 -16.55
N THR A 23 8.81 -18.26 -15.58
CA THR A 23 7.41 -17.90 -15.31
C THR A 23 7.13 -16.56 -15.95
N ASP A 24 6.13 -16.52 -16.83
CA ASP A 24 5.65 -15.29 -17.45
C ASP A 24 4.93 -14.42 -16.43
N VAL A 25 5.41 -13.18 -16.28
CA VAL A 25 4.71 -12.12 -15.56
C VAL A 25 4.20 -11.14 -16.59
N HIS A 26 2.89 -10.93 -16.62
CA HIS A 26 2.27 -10.06 -17.61
C HIS A 26 2.47 -8.58 -17.22
N ASP A 27 3.01 -7.80 -18.16
CA ASP A 27 3.33 -6.37 -18.00
C ASP A 27 2.16 -5.57 -17.39
N TRP A 28 0.94 -5.82 -17.84
CA TRP A 28 -0.23 -5.04 -17.43
C TRP A 28 -0.52 -5.11 -15.92
N VAL A 29 -0.20 -6.23 -15.27
CA VAL A 29 -0.33 -6.40 -13.81
C VAL A 29 0.76 -5.59 -13.11
N ALA A 30 2.01 -5.68 -13.59
CA ALA A 30 3.12 -4.93 -13.00
C ALA A 30 2.97 -3.41 -13.16
N LEU A 31 2.28 -2.97 -14.23
CA LEU A 31 2.04 -1.56 -14.55
C LEU A 31 0.71 -1.02 -13.98
N SER A 32 -0.10 -1.85 -13.32
CA SER A 32 -1.43 -1.47 -12.83
C SER A 32 -1.42 -0.53 -11.62
N GLY A 33 -0.29 -0.45 -10.90
CA GLY A 33 -0.18 0.32 -9.65
C GLY A 33 -0.63 -0.43 -8.39
N VAL A 34 -0.96 -1.72 -8.49
CA VAL A 34 -1.19 -2.57 -7.30
C VAL A 34 0.06 -2.68 -6.43
N SER A 35 -0.12 -3.08 -5.17
CA SER A 35 0.99 -3.17 -4.24
C SER A 35 2.06 -4.17 -4.70
N PRO A 36 3.34 -3.98 -4.35
CA PRO A 36 4.40 -4.94 -4.67
C PRO A 36 4.12 -6.35 -4.12
N GLY A 37 3.41 -6.44 -3.00
CA GLY A 37 2.96 -7.71 -2.42
C GLY A 37 1.93 -8.43 -3.29
N ALA A 38 0.98 -7.70 -3.88
CA ALA A 38 0.03 -8.24 -4.84
C ALA A 38 0.71 -8.74 -6.12
N ILE A 39 1.68 -7.99 -6.66
CA ILE A 39 2.48 -8.43 -7.81
C ILE A 39 3.20 -9.74 -7.47
N ALA A 40 3.88 -9.82 -6.32
CA ALA A 40 4.57 -11.04 -5.89
C ALA A 40 3.62 -12.24 -5.75
N LEU A 41 2.42 -12.02 -5.19
CA LEU A 41 1.41 -13.07 -5.07
C LEU A 41 0.93 -13.55 -6.45
N TYR A 42 0.72 -12.63 -7.40
CA TYR A 42 0.36 -12.97 -8.78
C TYR A 42 1.42 -13.86 -9.44
N VAL A 43 2.71 -13.54 -9.26
CA VAL A 43 3.81 -14.40 -9.73
C VAL A 43 3.76 -15.78 -9.10
N VAL A 44 3.57 -15.88 -7.79
CA VAL A 44 3.45 -17.16 -7.08
C VAL A 44 2.27 -17.98 -7.61
N LEU A 45 1.14 -17.34 -7.90
CA LEU A 45 -0.02 -17.99 -8.51
C LEU A 45 0.30 -18.49 -9.93
N ARG A 46 0.96 -17.68 -10.78
CA ARG A 46 1.41 -18.09 -12.13
C ARG A 46 2.39 -19.26 -12.09
N MET A 47 3.25 -19.35 -11.08
CA MET A 47 4.12 -20.51 -10.88
C MET A 47 3.34 -21.80 -10.58
N HIS A 48 2.12 -21.70 -10.05
CA HIS A 48 1.25 -22.85 -9.74
C HIS A 48 0.24 -23.17 -10.85
N VAL A 49 0.16 -22.35 -11.90
CA VAL A 49 -0.68 -22.64 -13.07
C VAL A 49 -0.12 -23.88 -13.77
N ASN A 50 -0.96 -24.90 -13.92
CA ASN A 50 -0.52 -26.17 -14.44
C ASN A 50 -0.46 -26.15 -15.97
N ARG A 51 0.71 -25.84 -16.53
CA ARG A 51 0.95 -25.82 -17.99
C ARG A 51 0.60 -27.13 -18.70
N SER A 52 0.56 -28.27 -18.01
CA SER A 52 0.20 -29.56 -18.63
C SER A 52 -1.29 -29.75 -18.88
N ARG A 53 -2.15 -29.01 -18.16
CA ARG A 53 -3.61 -29.12 -18.24
C ARG A 53 -4.24 -28.06 -19.12
N ASP A 54 -3.46 -27.07 -19.55
CA ASP A 54 -3.95 -25.89 -20.28
C ASP A 54 -5.10 -25.17 -19.54
N ASP A 55 -5.12 -25.28 -18.20
CA ASP A 55 -6.05 -24.56 -17.33
C ASP A 55 -5.33 -23.43 -16.60
N ASP A 56 -5.94 -22.23 -16.56
CA ASP A 56 -5.46 -21.10 -15.76
C ASP A 56 -5.88 -21.23 -14.27
N MET A 57 -6.19 -22.45 -13.82
CA MET A 57 -6.76 -22.73 -12.51
C MET A 57 -5.70 -23.19 -11.52
N VAL A 58 -5.72 -22.58 -10.33
CA VAL A 58 -4.83 -22.91 -9.22
C VAL A 58 -5.65 -23.41 -8.04
N LYS A 59 -5.41 -24.66 -7.63
CA LYS A 59 -6.09 -25.31 -6.49
C LYS A 59 -5.13 -25.45 -5.30
N THR A 60 -4.74 -24.32 -4.73
CA THR A 60 -3.82 -24.27 -3.58
C THR A 60 -4.46 -23.66 -2.34
N SER A 61 -3.87 -23.90 -1.17
CA SER A 61 -4.37 -23.31 0.08
C SER A 61 -3.83 -21.89 0.27
N THR A 62 -4.60 -21.01 0.93
CA THR A 62 -4.14 -19.67 1.31
C THR A 62 -2.90 -19.72 2.20
N LEU A 63 -2.81 -20.74 3.05
CA LEU A 63 -1.64 -20.96 3.91
C LEU A 63 -0.39 -21.30 3.08
N THR A 64 -0.52 -22.15 2.06
CA THR A 64 0.60 -22.50 1.15
C THR A 64 1.11 -21.26 0.43
N LEU A 65 0.21 -20.43 -0.11
CA LEU A 65 0.56 -19.17 -0.76
C LEU A 65 1.27 -18.22 0.21
N ALA A 66 0.76 -18.09 1.44
CA ALA A 66 1.39 -17.26 2.45
C ALA A 66 2.81 -17.74 2.79
N VAL A 67 3.02 -19.04 2.95
CA VAL A 67 4.34 -19.63 3.24
C VAL A 67 5.33 -19.34 2.11
N LEU A 68 4.91 -19.47 0.84
CA LEU A 68 5.75 -19.15 -0.32
C LEU A 68 6.11 -17.66 -0.39
N MET A 69 5.23 -16.79 0.08
CA MET A 69 5.51 -15.35 0.22
C MET A 69 6.33 -15.01 1.48
N GLY A 70 6.78 -15.99 2.27
CA GLY A 70 7.51 -15.75 3.52
C GLY A 70 6.64 -15.21 4.66
N MET A 71 5.33 -15.42 4.60
CA MET A 71 4.36 -14.98 5.60
C MET A 71 3.92 -16.14 6.49
N SER A 72 3.77 -15.88 7.79
CA SER A 72 3.43 -16.93 8.78
C SER A 72 1.95 -17.30 8.85
N ARG A 73 1.04 -16.51 8.25
CA ARG A 73 -0.42 -16.71 8.36
C ARG A 73 -1.10 -16.49 7.02
N GLY A 74 -2.05 -17.36 6.69
CA GLY A 74 -2.87 -17.27 5.47
C GLY A 74 -3.72 -16.01 5.38
N ASP A 75 -4.14 -15.43 6.52
CA ASP A 75 -4.99 -14.23 6.50
C ASP A 75 -4.27 -12.99 5.96
N LYS A 76 -2.93 -12.96 6.03
CA LYS A 76 -2.14 -11.81 5.59
C LYS A 76 -2.13 -11.62 4.08
N ILE A 77 -2.36 -12.70 3.31
CA ILE A 77 -2.42 -12.60 1.85
C ILE A 77 -3.78 -12.11 1.35
N LYS A 78 -4.79 -12.02 2.22
CA LYS A 78 -6.14 -11.64 1.81
C LYS A 78 -6.19 -10.24 1.19
N GLY A 79 -5.50 -9.26 1.77
CA GLY A 79 -5.44 -7.90 1.20
C GLY A 79 -4.87 -7.88 -0.21
N TYR A 80 -3.81 -8.66 -0.45
CA TYR A 80 -3.21 -8.80 -1.78
C TYR A 80 -4.11 -9.55 -2.77
N LEU A 81 -4.86 -10.55 -2.30
CA LEU A 81 -5.86 -11.23 -3.13
C LEU A 81 -6.99 -10.28 -3.50
N ASP A 82 -7.50 -9.50 -2.55
CA ASP A 82 -8.58 -8.54 -2.79
C ASP A 82 -8.11 -7.48 -3.83
N GLU A 83 -6.87 -6.97 -3.75
CA GLU A 83 -6.29 -6.10 -4.79
C GLU A 83 -6.24 -6.73 -6.19
N LEU A 84 -5.86 -8.01 -6.28
CA LEU A 84 -5.79 -8.72 -7.57
C LEU A 84 -7.18 -9.03 -8.15
N VAL A 85 -8.18 -9.23 -7.28
CA VAL A 85 -9.58 -9.42 -7.67
C VAL A 85 -10.18 -8.10 -8.16
N ASP A 86 -9.93 -7.00 -7.45
CA ASP A 86 -10.37 -5.66 -7.85
C ASP A 86 -9.75 -5.23 -9.19
N LEU A 87 -8.49 -5.62 -9.44
CA LEU A 87 -7.82 -5.43 -10.73
C LEU A 87 -8.40 -6.32 -11.85
N GLY A 88 -9.11 -7.41 -11.51
CA GLY A 88 -9.56 -8.43 -12.45
C GLY A 88 -8.45 -9.35 -12.95
N ALA A 89 -7.33 -9.43 -12.23
CA ALA A 89 -6.21 -10.33 -12.55
C ALA A 89 -6.43 -11.75 -12.03
N VAL A 90 -7.24 -11.92 -10.98
CA VAL A 90 -7.54 -13.22 -10.37
C VAL A 90 -9.01 -13.29 -10.00
N ASP A 91 -9.68 -14.37 -10.35
CA ASP A 91 -11.00 -14.71 -9.80
C ASP A 91 -10.86 -15.75 -8.68
N VAL A 92 -11.64 -15.60 -7.62
CA VAL A 92 -11.65 -16.52 -6.48
C VAL A 92 -12.99 -17.24 -6.39
N ASP A 93 -13.01 -18.52 -6.76
CA ASP A 93 -14.15 -19.38 -6.54
C ASP A 93 -14.08 -20.03 -5.15
N ARG A 94 -15.09 -19.71 -4.32
CA ARG A 94 -15.27 -20.24 -2.96
C ARG A 94 -16.42 -21.26 -2.88
N SER A 95 -17.07 -21.56 -4.00
CA SER A 95 -18.31 -22.37 -4.05
C SER A 95 -18.10 -23.88 -3.90
N GLY A 96 -16.85 -24.33 -3.89
CA GLY A 96 -16.52 -25.75 -3.78
C GLY A 96 -16.96 -26.41 -2.45
N LEU A 97 -17.64 -27.55 -2.55
CA LEU A 97 -18.03 -28.42 -1.43
C LEU A 97 -16.82 -28.88 -0.59
N HIS A 98 -15.63 -28.86 -1.17
CA HIS A 98 -14.37 -29.00 -0.45
C HIS A 98 -13.79 -27.61 -0.22
N ARG A 99 -13.47 -27.31 1.04
CA ARG A 99 -13.00 -26.02 1.61
C ARG A 99 -11.72 -25.42 0.99
N ARG A 100 -11.38 -25.74 -0.26
CA ARG A 100 -10.22 -25.23 -0.97
C ARG A 100 -10.72 -24.20 -1.98
N ASN A 101 -10.22 -22.98 -1.82
CA ASN A 101 -10.42 -21.93 -2.81
C ASN A 101 -9.80 -22.39 -4.13
N THR A 102 -10.47 -22.07 -5.22
CA THR A 102 -9.93 -22.22 -6.57
C THR A 102 -9.69 -20.82 -7.12
N TYR A 103 -8.48 -20.57 -7.60
CA TYR A 103 -8.09 -19.27 -8.16
C TYR A 103 -7.98 -19.42 -9.68
N THR A 104 -8.64 -18.56 -10.45
CA THR A 104 -8.44 -18.47 -11.90
C THR A 104 -7.56 -17.27 -12.17
N VAL A 105 -6.39 -17.48 -12.80
CA VAL A 105 -5.39 -16.43 -13.01
C VAL A 105 -5.46 -15.93 -14.45
N HIS A 106 -5.85 -14.68 -14.65
CA HIS A 106 -6.04 -14.14 -16.00
C HIS A 106 -4.72 -13.65 -16.59
N GLN A 107 -4.48 -14.04 -17.84
CA GLN A 107 -3.31 -13.59 -18.62
C GLN A 107 -3.58 -12.25 -19.32
N LEU A 108 -4.82 -12.07 -19.77
CA LEU A 108 -5.28 -10.85 -20.43
C LEU A 108 -5.96 -9.93 -19.42
N PRO A 109 -5.82 -8.60 -19.59
CA PRO A 109 -6.56 -7.66 -18.75
C PRO A 109 -8.08 -7.80 -18.98
N PRO A 110 -8.91 -7.46 -17.97
CA PRO A 110 -10.36 -7.49 -18.12
C PRO A 110 -10.83 -6.53 -19.24
N PRO A 111 -12.00 -6.80 -19.86
CA PRO A 111 -12.54 -5.95 -20.91
C PRO A 111 -12.78 -4.53 -20.39
N GLY A 112 -12.26 -3.53 -21.11
CA GLY A 112 -12.35 -2.12 -20.71
C GLY A 112 -11.26 -1.64 -19.75
N TYR A 113 -10.23 -2.46 -19.48
CA TYR A 113 -9.07 -2.03 -18.69
C TYR A 113 -8.42 -0.77 -19.27
N THR A 114 -8.36 0.29 -18.48
CA THR A 114 -7.84 1.61 -18.87
C THR A 114 -6.34 1.77 -18.59
N GLY A 115 -5.74 0.84 -17.85
CA GLY A 115 -4.33 0.88 -17.49
C GLY A 115 -3.38 0.56 -18.65
N LYS A 116 -2.08 0.71 -18.41
CA LYS A 116 -1.06 0.44 -19.44
C LYS A 116 -0.82 -1.05 -19.57
N ILE A 117 -0.96 -1.57 -20.79
CA ILE A 117 -0.81 -3.00 -21.08
C ILE A 117 0.65 -3.37 -21.37
N THR A 118 1.43 -2.45 -21.95
CA THR A 118 2.81 -2.70 -22.38
C THR A 118 3.78 -1.74 -21.73
N LEU A 119 4.98 -2.24 -21.45
CA LEU A 119 6.07 -1.43 -20.90
C LEU A 119 6.46 -0.26 -21.82
N LYS A 120 6.34 -0.45 -23.14
CA LYS A 120 6.58 0.60 -24.14
C LYS A 120 5.63 1.80 -23.94
N ALA A 121 4.32 1.55 -23.84
CA ALA A 121 3.33 2.60 -23.62
C ALA A 121 3.57 3.36 -22.32
N TRP A 122 4.01 2.66 -21.26
CA TRP A 122 4.38 3.29 -20.00
C TRP A 122 5.61 4.19 -20.15
N TYR A 123 6.68 3.71 -20.81
CA TYR A 123 7.88 4.51 -21.03
C TYR A 123 7.62 5.74 -21.89
N ASP A 124 6.78 5.65 -22.91
CA ASP A 124 6.49 6.78 -23.80
C ASP A 124 5.84 7.95 -23.05
N GLU A 125 4.95 7.66 -22.08
CA GLU A 125 4.36 8.67 -21.20
C GLU A 125 5.34 9.20 -20.15
N HIS A 126 6.18 8.32 -19.58
CA HIS A 126 7.07 8.69 -18.47
C HIS A 126 8.43 9.22 -18.92
N ARG A 127 8.72 9.23 -20.23
CA ARG A 127 10.03 9.59 -20.78
C ARG A 127 10.47 10.99 -20.35
N ALA A 128 9.57 11.97 -20.42
CA ALA A 128 9.84 13.35 -20.04
C ALA A 128 10.17 13.47 -18.54
N LEU A 129 9.41 12.79 -17.68
CA LEU A 129 9.63 12.77 -16.23
C LEU A 129 10.96 12.09 -15.86
N ILE A 130 11.28 10.98 -16.53
CA ILE A 130 12.58 10.30 -16.33
C ILE A 130 13.73 11.19 -16.77
N ALA A 131 13.60 11.91 -17.90
CA ALA A 131 14.61 12.85 -18.37
C ALA A 131 14.83 14.00 -17.37
N LEU A 132 13.76 14.57 -16.82
CA LEU A 132 13.83 15.60 -15.79
C LEU A 132 14.56 15.11 -14.53
N LYS A 133 14.16 13.96 -13.97
CA LYS A 133 14.82 13.38 -12.78
C LYS A 133 16.30 13.10 -13.02
N ARG A 134 16.67 12.61 -14.20
CA ARG A 134 18.07 12.38 -14.57
C ARG A 134 18.86 13.69 -14.65
N ALA A 135 18.26 14.76 -15.20
CA ALA A 135 18.86 16.08 -15.23
C ALA A 135 19.10 16.63 -13.82
N ASP A 136 18.11 16.50 -12.91
CA ASP A 136 18.23 16.92 -11.51
C ASP A 136 19.32 16.16 -10.75
N GLU A 137 19.38 14.83 -10.90
CA GLU A 137 20.44 14.02 -10.28
C GLU A 137 21.82 14.37 -10.81
N LYS A 138 21.93 14.64 -12.12
CA LYS A 138 23.17 15.12 -12.75
C LYS A 138 23.58 16.47 -12.17
N ALA A 139 22.68 17.44 -12.12
CA ALA A 139 22.94 18.77 -11.55
C ALA A 139 23.37 18.68 -10.07
N LYS A 140 22.71 17.83 -9.27
CA LYS A 140 23.10 17.55 -7.87
C LYS A 140 24.52 16.96 -7.78
N ARG A 141 24.88 16.05 -8.67
CA ARG A 141 26.23 15.44 -8.72
C ARG A 141 27.29 16.49 -9.10
N ASP A 142 27.01 17.33 -10.09
CA ASP A 142 27.93 18.37 -10.55
C ASP A 142 28.11 19.46 -9.48
N ALA A 143 27.04 19.85 -8.79
CA ALA A 143 27.12 20.76 -7.64
C ALA A 143 27.96 20.19 -6.48
N ARG A 144 27.85 18.88 -6.19
CA ARG A 144 28.71 18.22 -5.19
C ARG A 144 30.18 18.22 -5.61
N ARG A 145 30.47 18.02 -6.90
CA ARG A 145 31.83 18.07 -7.43
C ARG A 145 32.42 19.49 -7.39
N ALA A 146 31.64 20.51 -7.74
CA ALA A 146 32.06 21.91 -7.64
C ALA A 146 32.42 22.28 -6.19
N LYS A 147 31.54 21.96 -5.23
CA LYS A 147 31.80 22.18 -3.80
C LYS A 147 33.03 21.45 -3.27
N ALA A 148 33.29 20.23 -3.74
CA ALA A 148 34.49 19.48 -3.35
C ALA A 148 35.76 20.17 -3.86
N LYS A 149 35.73 20.67 -5.10
CA LYS A 149 36.84 21.43 -5.70
C LYS A 149 37.11 22.75 -4.98
N ASP A 150 36.06 23.48 -4.60
CA ASP A 150 36.20 24.74 -3.86
C ASP A 150 36.83 24.52 -2.47
N LYS A 151 36.51 23.39 -1.81
CA LYS A 151 37.08 23.06 -0.49
C LYS A 151 38.57 22.71 -0.55
N GLU A 152 39.03 22.13 -1.65
CA GLU A 152 40.43 21.73 -1.83
C GLU A 152 41.34 22.93 -2.13
N GLN A 153 40.78 24.06 -2.58
CA GLN A 153 41.55 25.23 -3.01
C GLN A 153 41.82 26.27 -1.89
N VAL A 154 41.31 26.08 -0.66
CA VAL A 154 41.35 27.11 0.43
C VAL A 154 42.34 26.78 1.56
N SER A 155 43.34 25.94 1.32
CA SER A 155 44.50 25.90 2.22
C SER A 155 45.78 25.90 1.40
N PRO A 156 46.27 27.09 1.01
CA PRO A 156 47.71 27.24 0.89
C PRO A 156 48.27 26.85 2.26
N VAL A 157 48.79 25.63 2.34
CA VAL A 157 49.67 25.22 3.43
C VAL A 157 50.78 26.24 3.42
N THR A 158 50.69 27.23 4.29
CA THR A 158 51.83 28.05 4.63
C THR A 158 52.88 27.04 5.09
N PRO A 159 54.00 26.88 4.37
CA PRO A 159 55.04 25.99 4.83
C PRO A 159 55.51 26.56 6.17
N ASP A 160 55.15 25.88 7.25
CA ASP A 160 55.61 26.19 8.60
C ASP A 160 57.12 25.91 8.60
N ARG A 161 57.87 26.94 8.23
CA ARG A 161 59.32 26.94 8.16
C ARG A 161 59.84 27.27 9.56
N GLY A 162 59.88 26.24 10.39
CA GLY A 162 60.50 26.24 11.71
C GLY A 162 60.03 24.97 12.41
N GLU A 163 60.84 24.14 13.04
CA GLU A 163 62.21 24.23 13.47
C GLU A 163 62.60 22.77 13.73
N GLN A 164 63.78 22.38 13.26
CA GLN A 164 64.34 21.06 13.51
C GLN A 164 64.41 20.79 15.02
N ALA A 165 63.77 19.72 15.46
CA ALA A 165 64.14 19.04 16.70
C ALA A 165 64.15 17.53 16.44
N ASP A 166 65.37 17.03 16.26
CA ASP A 166 65.72 15.62 16.18
C ASP A 166 65.12 14.82 17.34
N LYS A 167 64.15 13.96 17.05
CA LYS A 167 63.89 12.76 17.85
C LYS A 167 63.61 11.57 16.92
N PRO A 168 64.51 10.59 16.82
CA PRO A 168 64.21 9.34 16.12
C PRO A 168 63.13 8.59 16.90
N VAL A 169 61.93 8.48 16.32
CA VAL A 169 60.89 7.59 16.82
C VAL A 169 61.14 6.22 16.20
N THR A 170 61.65 5.31 17.02
CA THR A 170 61.75 3.89 16.72
C THR A 170 60.33 3.32 16.57
N PRO A 171 59.98 2.63 15.48
CA PRO A 171 58.72 1.90 15.41
C PRO A 171 58.79 0.69 16.34
N ASP A 172 57.85 0.64 17.27
CA ASP A 172 57.58 -0.51 18.13
C ASP A 172 57.18 -1.71 17.23
N PRO A 173 57.76 -2.91 17.41
CA PRO A 173 57.47 -4.06 16.56
C PRO A 173 56.10 -4.64 16.94
N GLY A 174 55.06 -4.17 16.25
CA GLY A 174 53.72 -4.76 16.30
C GLY A 174 53.73 -6.20 15.80
N GLU A 175 53.11 -7.08 16.58
CA GLU A 175 52.97 -8.51 16.34
C GLU A 175 52.49 -8.83 14.93
N HIS A 176 53.29 -9.65 14.25
CA HIS A 176 52.96 -10.30 13.00
C HIS A 176 51.87 -11.35 13.25
N VAL A 177 50.60 -11.02 12.97
CA VAL A 177 49.54 -12.03 12.85
C VAL A 177 49.73 -12.73 11.51
N THR A 178 50.18 -13.98 11.52
CA THR A 178 50.18 -14.87 10.35
C THR A 178 48.76 -15.39 10.11
N PRO A 179 48.08 -15.04 8.99
CA PRO A 179 46.92 -15.79 8.55
C PRO A 179 47.40 -17.13 7.97
N ASP A 180 47.21 -18.19 8.73
CA ASP A 180 47.41 -19.55 8.24
C ASP A 180 46.29 -19.89 7.24
N SER A 181 46.68 -20.30 6.02
CA SER A 181 45.81 -20.80 4.96
C SER A 181 44.67 -19.88 4.47
N GLY A 182 45.01 -18.83 3.72
CA GLY A 182 44.08 -18.19 2.78
C GLY A 182 44.70 -18.08 1.39
N GLU A 183 44.05 -18.66 0.37
CA GLU A 183 44.48 -18.59 -1.02
C GLU A 183 44.67 -17.13 -1.49
N PRO A 184 45.67 -16.84 -2.34
CA PRO A 184 45.96 -15.49 -2.80
C PRO A 184 44.83 -14.97 -3.70
N VAL A 185 43.96 -14.13 -3.13
CA VAL A 185 43.05 -13.29 -3.91
C VAL A 185 43.87 -12.13 -4.46
N THR A 186 44.17 -12.16 -5.75
CA THR A 186 44.76 -11.02 -6.44
C THR A 186 43.74 -9.88 -6.49
N PRO A 187 44.07 -8.67 -5.99
CA PRO A 187 43.21 -7.52 -6.22
C PRO A 187 43.23 -7.20 -7.71
N ILE A 188 42.08 -7.34 -8.38
CA ILE A 188 41.86 -6.83 -9.73
C ILE A 188 41.83 -5.30 -9.62
N SER A 189 43.02 -4.70 -9.62
CA SER A 189 43.28 -3.29 -9.85
C SER A 189 43.54 -3.12 -11.34
N GLY A 190 42.60 -2.54 -12.07
CA GLY A 190 42.77 -2.31 -13.50
C GLY A 190 41.48 -1.92 -14.22
N ARG A 191 40.84 -0.83 -13.79
CA ARG A 191 39.97 -0.07 -14.70
C ARG A 191 40.69 1.22 -15.02
N GLU A 192 41.51 1.16 -16.07
CA GLU A 192 42.08 2.34 -16.68
C GLU A 192 40.94 3.30 -17.07
N PRO A 193 41.00 4.58 -16.68
CA PRO A 193 40.09 5.58 -17.20
C PRO A 193 40.37 5.74 -18.70
N LYS A 194 39.40 5.33 -19.50
CA LYS A 194 39.39 5.58 -20.95
C LYS A 194 39.48 7.09 -21.17
N GLU A 195 40.58 7.54 -21.75
CA GLU A 195 40.73 8.88 -22.33
C GLU A 195 39.53 9.15 -23.23
N VAL A 196 38.77 10.18 -22.89
CA VAL A 196 37.73 10.75 -23.74
C VAL A 196 38.45 11.77 -24.61
N GLU A 197 38.68 11.41 -25.87
CA GLU A 197 39.10 12.36 -26.89
C GLU A 197 38.06 13.50 -26.98
N PRO A 198 38.49 14.77 -26.95
CA PRO A 198 37.60 15.91 -27.13
C PRO A 198 37.26 16.06 -28.62
N ASP A 199 36.07 15.61 -29.01
CA ASP A 199 35.49 15.95 -30.31
C ASP A 199 35.16 17.45 -30.36
N GLU A 200 35.92 18.12 -31.22
CA GLU A 200 35.49 19.13 -32.21
C GLU A 200 34.24 19.99 -31.92
N VAL A 201 34.53 21.21 -31.47
CA VAL A 201 34.06 22.51 -32.02
C VAL A 201 32.60 22.57 -32.56
N GLU A 202 31.67 23.04 -31.72
CA GLU A 202 30.46 23.74 -32.19
C GLU A 202 30.69 25.27 -32.27
N PRO A 203 30.16 25.96 -33.30
CA PRO A 203 30.41 27.38 -33.56
C PRO A 203 29.66 28.34 -32.61
N PRO A 204 30.16 29.59 -32.46
CA PRO A 204 29.58 30.57 -31.53
C PRO A 204 28.23 31.11 -32.03
N THR A 205 27.22 31.03 -31.16
CA THR A 205 25.95 31.75 -31.32
C THR A 205 26.08 33.19 -30.81
N PRO A 206 25.42 34.18 -31.47
CA PRO A 206 25.63 35.60 -31.21
C PRO A 206 24.99 36.08 -29.90
N PRO A 207 25.46 37.22 -29.35
CA PRO A 207 24.92 37.80 -28.12
C PRO A 207 23.57 38.44 -28.39
N SER A 208 22.50 37.86 -27.83
CA SER A 208 21.18 38.50 -27.79
C SER A 208 21.13 39.42 -26.57
N GLY A 209 20.97 40.72 -26.85
CA GLY A 209 21.10 41.79 -25.90
C GLY A 209 20.00 41.87 -24.84
N SER A 210 20.43 42.35 -23.68
CA SER A 210 19.82 43.44 -22.92
C SER A 210 18.33 43.73 -23.18
N SER A 211 17.50 43.39 -22.20
CA SER A 211 16.37 44.24 -21.83
C SER A 211 16.30 44.33 -20.31
N ALA A 212 16.51 45.55 -19.87
CA ALA A 212 16.38 46.02 -18.51
C ALA A 212 14.90 46.05 -18.08
N ALA A 213 14.73 46.22 -16.77
CA ALA A 213 13.57 46.76 -16.06
C ALA A 213 12.49 45.75 -15.62
N GLY A 214 12.48 45.48 -14.31
CA GLY A 214 11.36 44.84 -13.61
C GLY A 214 11.76 44.04 -12.38
N GLN A 215 12.63 44.56 -11.50
CA GLN A 215 12.74 44.02 -10.14
C GLN A 215 11.47 44.43 -9.37
N GLU A 216 10.45 43.59 -9.41
CA GLU A 216 9.45 43.57 -8.35
C GLU A 216 10.09 42.86 -7.15
N GLU A 217 10.34 43.62 -6.08
CA GLU A 217 10.73 43.09 -4.78
C GLU A 217 9.62 42.14 -4.30
N GLU A 218 9.80 40.85 -4.55
CA GLU A 218 9.02 39.79 -3.93
C GLU A 218 9.38 39.76 -2.44
N LYS A 219 8.62 40.57 -1.70
CA LYS A 219 8.60 40.68 -0.25
C LYS A 219 8.45 39.27 0.33
N THR A 220 9.55 38.70 0.82
CA THR A 220 9.55 37.47 1.61
C THR A 220 8.56 37.68 2.76
N PRO A 221 7.44 36.91 2.83
CA PRO A 221 6.49 37.05 3.92
C PRO A 221 7.21 36.69 5.22
N SER A 222 7.29 37.70 6.08
CA SER A 222 7.91 37.64 7.40
C SER A 222 7.38 36.42 8.16
N ALA A 223 8.28 35.50 8.53
CA ALA A 223 8.00 34.18 9.12
C ALA A 223 7.44 34.21 10.56
N ASP A 224 6.81 35.31 10.97
CA ASP A 224 6.42 35.57 12.36
C ASP A 224 4.97 36.04 12.51
N GLN A 225 4.16 35.94 11.46
CA GLN A 225 2.71 36.07 11.61
C GLN A 225 2.12 34.69 11.96
N PRO A 226 1.52 34.52 13.15
CA PRO A 226 0.81 33.29 13.48
C PRO A 226 -0.27 33.08 12.44
N GLN A 227 -0.16 32.00 11.66
CA GLN A 227 -1.20 31.63 10.70
C GLN A 227 -2.53 31.52 11.48
N PRO A 228 -3.63 32.08 10.93
CA PRO A 228 -4.92 31.96 11.57
C PRO A 228 -5.21 30.48 11.78
N ALA A 229 -5.48 30.10 13.04
CA ALA A 229 -5.83 28.73 13.39
C ALA A 229 -6.96 28.28 12.47
N THR A 230 -6.73 27.18 11.76
CA THR A 230 -7.73 26.63 10.87
C THR A 230 -8.85 26.03 11.73
N VAL A 231 -10.09 26.01 11.21
CA VAL A 231 -11.21 25.34 11.89
C VAL A 231 -10.90 23.86 12.19
N GLU A 232 -9.99 23.27 11.42
CA GLU A 232 -9.47 21.92 11.60
C GLU A 232 -8.57 21.79 12.84
N ASP A 233 -7.72 22.78 13.11
CA ASP A 233 -6.86 22.80 14.29
C ASP A 233 -7.66 22.95 15.59
N ASP A 234 -8.73 23.75 15.57
CA ASP A 234 -9.64 23.90 16.72
C ASP A 234 -10.37 22.58 17.02
N LEU A 235 -10.89 21.91 15.99
CA LEU A 235 -11.50 20.59 16.14
C LEU A 235 -10.48 19.55 16.62
N ALA A 236 -9.26 19.58 16.09
CA ALA A 236 -8.20 18.66 16.52
C ALA A 236 -7.86 18.84 18.00
N ALA A 237 -7.75 20.10 18.47
CA ALA A 237 -7.52 20.41 19.87
C ALA A 237 -8.68 19.93 20.77
N GLU A 238 -9.93 20.15 20.36
CA GLU A 238 -11.14 19.66 21.06
C GLU A 238 -11.10 18.13 21.21
N LEU A 239 -10.79 17.41 20.13
CA LEU A 239 -10.78 15.94 20.11
C LEU A 239 -9.62 15.35 20.94
N ILE A 240 -8.45 15.98 20.94
CA ILE A 240 -7.30 15.57 21.77
C ILE A 240 -7.62 15.78 23.25
N ALA A 241 -8.33 16.86 23.62
CA ALA A 241 -8.78 17.07 24.99
C ALA A 241 -9.77 15.98 25.44
N ALA A 242 -10.65 15.51 24.55
CA ALA A 242 -11.57 14.42 24.82
C ALA A 242 -10.90 13.02 24.82
N ARG A 243 -9.85 12.83 24.00
CA ARG A 243 -9.08 11.58 23.85
C ARG A 243 -7.58 11.85 23.83
N PRO A 244 -6.94 11.98 25.01
CA PRO A 244 -5.49 12.23 25.10
C PRO A 244 -4.64 11.07 24.57
N ASP A 245 -5.22 9.87 24.43
CA ASP A 245 -4.59 8.69 23.88
C ASP A 245 -4.44 8.73 22.35
N TRP A 246 -5.16 9.63 21.67
CA TRP A 246 -5.03 9.81 20.23
C TRP A 246 -3.79 10.64 19.90
N SER A 247 -3.01 10.18 18.92
CA SER A 247 -1.89 10.95 18.41
C SER A 247 -2.38 12.20 17.65
N PRO A 248 -1.92 13.43 18.01
CA PRO A 248 -2.30 14.65 17.29
C PRO A 248 -1.96 14.59 15.81
N ARG A 249 -0.83 13.95 15.46
CA ARG A 249 -0.41 13.76 14.07
C ARG A 249 -1.36 12.83 13.33
N ALA A 250 -1.70 11.68 13.91
CA ALA A 250 -2.63 10.75 13.29
C ALA A 250 -4.03 11.35 13.11
N LEU A 251 -4.45 12.24 14.02
CA LEU A 251 -5.71 12.94 13.90
C LEU A 251 -5.71 13.93 12.73
N ARG A 252 -4.66 14.76 12.60
CA ARG A 252 -4.49 15.68 11.47
C ARG A 252 -4.38 14.94 10.14
N ASP A 253 -3.63 13.84 10.09
CA ASP A 253 -3.51 13.02 8.88
C ASP A 253 -4.88 12.50 8.40
N VAL A 254 -5.76 12.12 9.33
CA VAL A 254 -7.12 11.64 8.99
C VAL A 254 -8.04 12.80 8.60
N LEU A 255 -7.93 13.97 9.25
CA LEU A 255 -8.71 15.16 8.87
C LEU A 255 -8.29 15.69 7.49
N ALA A 256 -7.01 15.59 7.14
CA ALA A 256 -6.48 15.98 5.83
C ALA A 256 -6.76 14.94 4.71
N ASP A 257 -7.35 13.79 5.03
CA ASP A 257 -7.67 12.76 4.04
C ASP A 257 -8.81 13.22 3.11
N ASN A 258 -8.64 13.02 1.80
CA ASN A 258 -9.62 13.46 0.80
C ASN A 258 -11.04 12.90 1.05
N ALA A 259 -11.17 11.65 1.51
CA ALA A 259 -12.47 11.04 1.76
C ALA A 259 -13.22 11.68 2.95
N VAL A 260 -12.49 12.37 3.83
CA VAL A 260 -13.04 13.17 4.93
C VAL A 260 -13.33 14.59 4.45
N GLN A 261 -12.43 15.19 3.69
CA GLN A 261 -12.54 16.55 3.13
C GLN A 261 -13.71 16.70 2.14
N GLU A 262 -14.07 15.65 1.40
CA GLU A 262 -15.23 15.65 0.51
C GLU A 262 -16.59 15.68 1.24
N ARG A 263 -16.60 15.41 2.56
CA ARG A 263 -17.83 15.38 3.37
C ARG A 263 -18.15 16.76 3.92
N ARG A 264 -19.43 17.01 4.20
CA ARG A 264 -19.86 18.23 4.90
C ARG A 264 -19.15 18.34 6.25
N TRP A 265 -18.53 19.48 6.52
CA TRP A 265 -17.74 19.70 7.74
C TRP A 265 -18.52 19.46 9.04
N ASP A 266 -19.80 19.84 9.10
CA ASP A 266 -20.66 19.57 10.27
C ASP A 266 -20.77 18.06 10.58
N LEU A 267 -20.87 17.25 9.52
CA LEU A 267 -20.95 15.79 9.62
C LEU A 267 -19.61 15.20 10.08
N VAL A 268 -18.49 15.74 9.57
CA VAL A 268 -17.13 15.38 10.01
C VAL A 268 -16.97 15.68 11.50
N ALA A 269 -17.22 16.91 11.92
CA ALA A 269 -17.08 17.30 13.32
C ALA A 269 -17.96 16.43 14.26
N ALA A 270 -19.22 16.19 13.89
CA ALA A 270 -20.13 15.33 14.68
C ALA A 270 -19.67 13.86 14.73
N ALA A 271 -19.16 13.30 13.62
CA ALA A 271 -18.68 11.93 13.59
C ALA A 271 -17.41 11.74 14.43
N PHE A 272 -16.47 12.69 14.35
CA PHE A 272 -15.26 12.65 15.16
C PHE A 272 -15.57 12.82 16.66
N ARG A 273 -16.48 13.71 17.04
CA ARG A 273 -16.95 13.82 18.44
C ARG A 273 -17.62 12.52 18.92
N SER A 274 -18.47 11.92 18.08
CA SER A 274 -19.07 10.60 18.39
C SER A 274 -18.01 9.51 18.56
N ALA A 275 -16.97 9.50 17.73
CA ALA A 275 -15.86 8.55 17.83
C ALA A 275 -14.99 8.78 19.08
N ALA A 276 -14.71 10.04 19.41
CA ALA A 276 -13.92 10.38 20.59
C ALA A 276 -14.61 9.94 21.89
N THR A 277 -15.93 10.06 21.98
CA THR A 277 -16.70 9.60 23.15
C THR A 277 -16.79 8.07 23.28
N ASP A 278 -16.63 7.30 22.19
CA ASP A 278 -16.79 5.85 22.20
C ASP A 278 -15.50 5.12 22.63
N PRO A 279 -15.49 4.38 23.76
CA PRO A 279 -14.29 3.68 24.24
C PRO A 279 -13.83 2.54 23.33
N LYS A 280 -14.66 2.10 22.38
CA LYS A 280 -14.28 1.05 21.42
C LYS A 280 -13.42 1.59 20.28
N THR A 281 -13.38 2.90 20.07
CA THR A 281 -12.63 3.51 18.97
C THR A 281 -11.24 3.94 19.43
N LYS A 282 -10.30 3.00 19.31
CA LYS A 282 -8.90 3.18 19.76
C LYS A 282 -8.06 4.09 18.86
N THR A 283 -8.46 4.28 17.60
CA THR A 283 -7.68 5.07 16.64
C THR A 283 -8.60 5.92 15.75
N PRO A 284 -8.21 7.17 15.42
CA PRO A 284 -9.00 8.04 14.56
C PRO A 284 -9.12 7.49 13.13
N ARG A 285 -8.14 6.71 12.66
CA ARG A 285 -8.16 6.05 11.33
C ARG A 285 -9.37 5.18 11.07
N ARG A 286 -10.08 4.73 12.12
CA ARG A 286 -11.32 3.96 11.97
C ARG A 286 -12.41 4.74 11.22
N LEU A 287 -12.35 6.08 11.25
CA LEU A 287 -13.28 6.96 10.54
C LEU A 287 -13.05 6.98 9.02
N LEU A 288 -11.90 6.52 8.52
CA LEU A 288 -11.65 6.40 7.07
C LEU A 288 -12.46 5.27 6.42
N HIS A 289 -13.04 4.36 7.22
CA HIS A 289 -13.90 3.32 6.68
C HIS A 289 -15.32 3.85 6.43
N ASP A 290 -15.84 3.66 5.22
CA ASP A 290 -17.19 4.10 4.84
C ASP A 290 -18.30 3.51 5.72
N ALA A 291 -18.12 2.26 6.15
CA ALA A 291 -19.05 1.55 7.03
C ALA A 291 -18.88 1.90 8.52
N CYS A 292 -18.18 2.98 8.86
CA CYS A 292 -17.98 3.35 10.26
C CYS A 292 -19.30 3.84 10.89
N PRO A 293 -19.75 3.24 12.02
CA PRO A 293 -21.05 3.57 12.63
C PRO A 293 -21.13 5.01 13.14
N HIS A 294 -19.99 5.67 13.35
CA HIS A 294 -19.94 7.07 13.78
C HIS A 294 -20.48 8.03 12.70
N TRP A 295 -20.31 7.71 11.42
CA TRP A 295 -20.90 8.50 10.32
C TRP A 295 -22.42 8.44 10.34
N GLN A 296 -22.99 7.25 10.56
CA GLN A 296 -24.44 7.08 10.65
C GLN A 296 -25.02 7.78 11.88
N ARG A 297 -24.37 7.65 13.05
CA ARG A 297 -24.77 8.36 14.27
C ARG A 297 -24.75 9.88 14.07
N ALA A 298 -23.69 10.41 13.46
CA ALA A 298 -23.58 11.84 13.16
C ALA A 298 -24.65 12.31 12.18
N ALA A 299 -24.94 11.52 11.14
CA ALA A 299 -26.00 11.83 10.19
C ALA A 299 -27.40 11.84 10.86
N HIS A 300 -27.67 10.93 11.79
CA HIS A 300 -28.91 10.98 12.59
C HIS A 300 -28.97 12.18 13.53
N GLN A 301 -27.87 12.51 14.20
CA GLN A 301 -27.79 13.69 15.08
C GLN A 301 -28.05 15.00 14.30
N LEU A 302 -27.60 15.08 13.05
CA LEU A 302 -27.83 16.22 12.17
C LEU A 302 -29.17 16.15 11.40
N GLY A 303 -29.98 15.12 11.60
CA GLY A 303 -31.26 14.94 10.90
C GLY A 303 -31.12 14.67 9.40
N LEU A 304 -29.95 14.25 8.93
CA LEU A 304 -29.70 13.89 7.52
C LEU A 304 -30.25 12.50 7.17
N LEU A 305 -30.42 11.64 8.18
CA LEU A 305 -31.04 10.32 8.02
C LEU A 305 -32.30 10.21 8.88
N PRO A 306 -33.38 9.60 8.36
CA PRO A 306 -34.60 9.39 9.14
C PRO A 306 -34.29 8.52 10.35
N ASP A 307 -34.73 8.96 11.53
CA ASP A 307 -34.49 8.23 12.77
C ASP A 307 -35.15 6.84 12.71
N PRO A 308 -34.37 5.75 12.75
CA PRO A 308 -34.90 4.39 12.66
C PRO A 308 -35.83 4.09 13.84
N SER A 309 -35.65 4.77 14.98
CA SER A 309 -36.52 4.60 16.14
C SER A 309 -37.88 5.28 15.97
N ARG A 310 -37.97 6.30 15.12
CA ARG A 310 -39.23 7.01 14.81
C ARG A 310 -40.08 6.27 13.78
N ALA A 311 -39.48 5.44 12.93
CA ALA A 311 -40.20 4.64 11.94
C ALA A 311 -41.05 3.50 12.56
N THR A 312 -40.75 3.10 13.80
CA THR A 312 -41.46 2.00 14.49
C THR A 312 -42.58 2.46 15.40
N ALA A 313 -42.87 3.77 15.48
CA ALA A 313 -44.12 4.20 16.09
C ALA A 313 -45.24 3.78 15.14
N PRO A 314 -46.04 2.73 15.45
CA PRO A 314 -47.16 2.37 14.60
C PRO A 314 -48.02 3.63 14.42
N PRO A 315 -48.47 3.95 13.19
CA PRO A 315 -49.33 5.10 12.98
C PRO A 315 -50.45 5.00 13.99
N ALA A 316 -50.62 6.03 14.83
CA ALA A 316 -51.62 6.05 15.87
C ALA A 316 -52.94 5.61 15.26
N VAL A 317 -53.33 4.36 15.54
CA VAL A 317 -54.52 3.75 14.95
C VAL A 317 -55.66 4.62 15.42
N ALA A 318 -56.26 5.37 14.50
CA ALA A 318 -57.48 6.10 14.76
C ALA A 318 -58.47 5.09 15.37
N PRO A 319 -59.09 5.40 16.52
CA PRO A 319 -59.88 4.43 17.27
C PRO A 319 -60.99 3.87 16.37
N ALA A 320 -60.84 2.61 15.98
CA ALA A 320 -61.83 1.93 15.15
C ALA A 320 -63.15 1.81 15.94
N PRO A 321 -64.32 2.05 15.30
CA PRO A 321 -65.61 1.90 15.95
C PRO A 321 -65.79 0.46 16.41
N ARG A 322 -66.16 0.28 17.69
CA ARG A 322 -66.43 -1.01 18.32
C ARG A 322 -67.57 -1.73 17.58
N VAL A 323 -67.22 -2.75 16.79
CA VAL A 323 -68.19 -3.71 16.26
C VAL A 323 -68.28 -4.87 17.26
N ALA A 324 -69.51 -5.18 17.68
CA ALA A 324 -69.82 -6.24 18.64
C ALA A 324 -69.43 -7.63 18.11
N PRO A 325 -69.00 -8.56 18.98
CA PRO A 325 -68.56 -9.89 18.57
C PRO A 325 -69.74 -10.73 18.09
N VAL A 326 -69.63 -11.25 16.86
CA VAL A 326 -70.46 -12.36 16.37
C VAL A 326 -69.73 -13.66 16.73
N ASP A 327 -70.46 -14.50 17.47
CA ASP A 327 -70.01 -15.78 18.01
C ASP A 327 -70.11 -16.87 16.93
N ASP A 328 -69.10 -16.94 16.04
CA ASP A 328 -68.97 -18.02 15.08
C ASP A 328 -68.10 -19.13 15.69
N GLY A 329 -68.75 -20.15 16.23
CA GLY A 329 -68.17 -21.33 16.89
C GLY A 329 -67.28 -22.21 16.01
N ARG A 330 -66.15 -21.68 15.53
CA ARG A 330 -65.07 -22.45 14.90
C ARG A 330 -63.96 -22.72 15.90
N PRO A 331 -63.48 -23.97 16.02
CA PRO A 331 -62.39 -24.32 16.93
C PRO A 331 -61.09 -23.64 16.48
N VAL A 332 -60.52 -22.85 17.39
CA VAL A 332 -59.23 -22.18 17.25
C VAL A 332 -58.12 -23.23 17.30
N VAL A 333 -57.50 -23.49 16.15
CA VAL A 333 -56.23 -24.21 16.05
C VAL A 333 -55.14 -23.31 16.62
N GLY A 334 -54.56 -23.66 17.76
CA GLY A 334 -53.43 -22.88 18.29
C GLY A 334 -52.99 -23.07 19.74
N ARG A 335 -53.58 -23.99 20.51
CA ARG A 335 -53.08 -24.29 21.87
C ARG A 335 -53.16 -25.78 22.18
N THR A 336 -52.29 -26.58 21.56
CA THR A 336 -51.94 -27.89 22.11
C THR A 336 -50.82 -27.70 23.14
N PRO A 337 -51.03 -28.06 24.42
CA PRO A 337 -50.00 -27.99 25.45
C PRO A 337 -48.84 -28.95 25.12
N ALA A 338 -47.61 -28.55 25.48
CA ALA A 338 -46.36 -29.21 25.07
C ALA A 338 -46.28 -30.71 25.43
N GLU A 339 -47.10 -31.17 26.37
CA GLU A 339 -47.12 -32.55 26.84
C GLU A 339 -47.70 -33.54 25.80
N GLU A 340 -48.63 -33.10 24.93
CA GLU A 340 -49.21 -33.97 23.89
C GLU A 340 -48.31 -34.13 22.66
N PHE A 341 -47.37 -33.21 22.42
CA PHE A 341 -46.45 -33.29 21.27
C PHE A 341 -45.33 -34.33 21.48
N ALA A 342 -45.03 -34.68 22.74
CA ALA A 342 -43.99 -35.66 23.07
C ALA A 342 -44.40 -37.12 22.81
N ALA A 343 -45.70 -37.41 22.66
CA ALA A 343 -46.20 -38.78 22.51
C ALA A 343 -46.16 -39.32 21.07
N THR A 344 -46.17 -38.48 20.05
CA THR A 344 -46.37 -38.89 18.64
C THR A 344 -45.14 -38.75 17.74
N SER A 345 -44.09 -38.05 18.19
CA SER A 345 -42.88 -37.86 17.41
C SER A 345 -41.71 -38.71 17.91
N ARG A 346 -41.17 -39.60 17.05
CA ARG A 346 -39.92 -40.35 17.33
C ARG A 346 -38.75 -39.42 17.70
N ARG A 347 -38.77 -38.16 17.25
CA ARG A 347 -37.75 -37.15 17.57
C ARG A 347 -37.95 -36.51 18.95
N GLY A 348 -39.18 -36.48 19.46
CA GLY A 348 -39.52 -35.97 20.79
C GLY A 348 -39.04 -36.89 21.91
N ARG A 349 -39.16 -38.23 21.73
CA ARG A 349 -38.69 -39.20 22.74
C ARG A 349 -37.19 -39.10 23.04
N ALA A 350 -36.36 -38.90 22.02
CA ALA A 350 -34.90 -38.82 22.20
C ALA A 350 -34.46 -37.59 23.01
N LEU A 351 -35.20 -36.47 22.92
CA LEU A 351 -34.89 -35.26 23.68
C LEU A 351 -35.30 -35.38 25.15
N VAL A 352 -36.43 -36.05 25.44
CA VAL A 352 -36.88 -36.29 26.83
C VAL A 352 -35.96 -37.30 27.54
N GLU A 353 -35.49 -38.33 26.83
CA GLU A 353 -34.55 -39.32 27.39
C GLU A 353 -33.17 -38.71 27.71
N ALA A 354 -32.67 -37.79 26.88
CA ALA A 354 -31.41 -37.10 27.10
C ALA A 354 -31.43 -36.18 28.33
N VAL A 355 -32.58 -35.57 28.63
CA VAL A 355 -32.75 -34.71 29.82
C VAL A 355 -32.85 -35.53 31.10
N LEU A 356 -33.48 -36.71 31.05
CA LEU A 356 -33.63 -37.58 32.22
C LEU A 356 -32.36 -38.36 32.58
N THR A 357 -31.46 -38.61 31.63
CA THR A 357 -30.23 -39.40 31.85
C THR A 357 -29.00 -38.57 32.25
N GLY A 358 -29.12 -37.24 32.39
CA GLY A 358 -28.02 -36.40 32.89
C GLY A 358 -26.73 -36.46 32.06
N GLY A 359 -26.84 -36.84 30.78
CA GLY A 359 -25.70 -37.01 29.88
C GLY A 359 -25.21 -35.67 29.34
N SER A 360 -24.13 -35.15 29.91
CA SER A 360 -23.37 -34.03 29.32
C SER A 360 -22.76 -34.47 28.00
N VAL A 361 -23.26 -33.94 26.88
CA VAL A 361 -22.70 -34.13 25.54
C VAL A 361 -21.45 -33.25 25.44
N ARG A 362 -20.27 -33.88 25.44
CA ARG A 362 -18.99 -33.24 25.09
C ARG A 362 -18.78 -33.21 23.59
#